data_AF-A0A6A7N6Y3-F1
#
_entry.id   AF-A0A6A7N6Y3-F1
#
_cell.length_a   1.000
_cell.length_b   1.000
_cell.length_c   1.000
_cell.angle_alpha   90.00
_cell.angle_beta   90.00
_cell.angle_gamma   90.00
#
_symmetry.space_group_name_H-M   'P 1'
#
loop_
_entity.id
_entity.type
_entity.pdbx_description
1 polymer ?
#
loop_
_entity_poly.entity_id
_entity_poly.type
_entity_poly.pdbx_seq_one_letter_code
_entity_poly.pdbx_strand_id
1 'polypeptide(L)'
;MRKHVQAPVGPASLQRHASLPVPRPISLPRTRKRHELSDGESDSENPNILYRALRPTEKPVERGLWPPAEHDPRRTAAQHITSGSRAKDKGPWISATRSRKVAAAWAGSGGRIVKFKKPKTGTTYDMTNPAEAVAVFPSLAGRGMNSAKASQEVLIRTHVLPANILAMYSVTAAPPAAYREAKTGRDPRVIALRTRTTTASEPSPLLLTQDYPPPRHTGVSRKRPHAAINAVPN
;
A
#
# COMPACT_ATOMS: atom_id res chain seq x y z
N MET A 1 -40.30 -58.90 44.66
CA MET A 1 -40.18 -57.43 44.83
C MET A 1 -39.24 -56.88 43.76
N ARG A 2 -39.79 -56.40 42.64
CA ARG A 2 -39.03 -55.88 41.49
C ARG A 2 -38.82 -54.38 41.67
N LYS A 3 -37.57 -53.92 41.72
CA LYS A 3 -37.20 -52.50 41.76
C LYS A 3 -37.32 -51.92 40.35
N HIS A 4 -38.25 -50.98 40.17
CA HIS A 4 -38.31 -50.13 38.98
C HIS A 4 -37.21 -49.08 39.04
N VAL A 5 -36.36 -49.05 38.02
CA VAL A 5 -35.40 -47.97 37.76
C VAL A 5 -36.08 -46.99 36.80
N GLN A 6 -36.28 -45.76 37.25
CA GLN A 6 -36.85 -44.67 36.46
C GLN A 6 -35.69 -43.86 35.87
N ALA A 7 -35.55 -43.88 34.55
CA ALA A 7 -34.56 -43.09 33.82
C ALA A 7 -35.08 -41.64 33.64
N PRO A 8 -34.21 -40.62 33.71
CA PRO A 8 -34.63 -39.23 33.52
C PRO A 8 -34.87 -38.92 32.03
N VAL A 9 -36.01 -38.25 31.79
CA VAL A 9 -36.43 -37.68 30.52
C VAL A 9 -35.52 -36.49 30.19
N GLY A 10 -34.70 -36.60 29.15
CA GLY A 10 -33.94 -35.48 28.59
C GLY A 10 -34.89 -34.51 27.86
N PRO A 11 -34.70 -33.18 27.96
CA PRO A 11 -35.52 -32.25 27.20
C PRO A 11 -35.17 -32.30 25.71
N ALA A 12 -36.24 -32.26 24.92
CA ALA A 12 -36.27 -32.33 23.48
C ALA A 12 -35.43 -31.23 22.80
N SER A 13 -34.89 -31.61 21.66
CA SER A 13 -34.14 -30.83 20.67
C SER A 13 -34.77 -29.48 20.33
N LEU A 14 -34.11 -28.39 20.75
CA LEU A 14 -34.25 -27.08 20.14
C LEU A 14 -33.65 -27.13 18.73
N GLN A 15 -34.50 -27.16 17.71
CA GLN A 15 -34.12 -26.89 16.33
C GLN A 15 -33.46 -25.52 16.26
N ARG A 16 -32.14 -25.49 16.03
CA ARG A 16 -31.43 -24.28 15.66
C ARG A 16 -31.87 -23.90 14.26
N HIS A 17 -32.78 -22.94 14.15
CA HIS A 17 -32.99 -22.23 12.90
C HIS A 17 -31.64 -21.72 12.41
N ALA A 18 -31.19 -22.21 11.26
CA ALA A 18 -30.02 -21.72 10.56
C ALA A 18 -30.25 -20.24 10.25
N SER A 19 -29.65 -19.37 11.08
CA SER A 19 -29.62 -17.95 10.82
C SER A 19 -28.86 -17.75 9.51
N LEU A 20 -29.54 -17.21 8.51
CA LEU A 20 -28.93 -16.80 7.24
C LEU A 20 -27.66 -15.97 7.52
N PRO A 21 -26.58 -16.16 6.76
CA PRO A 21 -25.34 -15.41 7.00
C PRO A 21 -25.63 -13.91 6.84
N VAL A 22 -25.58 -13.19 7.96
CA VAL A 22 -25.62 -11.72 7.96
C VAL A 22 -24.48 -11.23 7.07
N PRO A 23 -24.75 -10.40 6.04
CA PRO A 23 -23.69 -9.77 5.27
C PRO A 23 -22.84 -8.95 6.25
N ARG A 24 -21.58 -9.33 6.43
CA ARG A 24 -20.67 -8.59 7.32
C ARG A 24 -20.55 -7.17 6.77
N PRO A 25 -20.67 -6.13 7.60
CA PRO A 25 -20.45 -4.77 7.14
C PRO A 25 -19.05 -4.68 6.54
N ILE A 26 -18.94 -4.06 5.37
CA ILE A 26 -17.67 -3.75 4.72
C ILE A 26 -16.85 -2.96 5.74
N SER A 27 -15.88 -3.62 6.38
CA SER A 27 -15.08 -3.01 7.43
C SER A 27 -14.24 -1.91 6.79
N LEU A 28 -14.54 -0.66 7.11
CA LEU A 28 -13.76 0.48 6.66
C LEU A 28 -12.28 0.28 7.09
N PRO A 29 -11.30 0.67 6.25
CA PRO A 29 -9.89 0.60 6.61
C PRO A 29 -9.65 1.29 7.96
N ARG A 30 -9.00 0.60 8.89
CA ARG A 30 -8.77 1.11 10.24
C ARG A 30 -7.84 2.32 10.20
N THR A 31 -8.28 3.46 10.73
CA THR A 31 -7.46 4.68 10.84
C THR A 31 -6.71 4.70 12.17
N ARG A 32 -5.45 5.16 12.22
CA ARG A 32 -4.75 5.37 13.50
C ARG A 32 -5.32 6.58 14.24
N LYS A 33 -5.18 6.60 15.57
CA LYS A 33 -5.55 7.76 16.41
C LYS A 33 -4.85 9.02 15.87
N ARG A 34 -5.65 10.06 15.55
CA ARG A 34 -5.15 11.34 15.06
C ARG A 34 -4.35 12.03 16.16
N HIS A 35 -3.23 12.65 15.78
CA HIS A 35 -2.52 13.62 16.61
C HIS A 35 -2.95 15.01 16.13
N GLU A 36 -3.09 15.98 17.02
CA GLU A 36 -3.57 17.34 16.70
C GLU A 36 -2.71 18.05 15.63
N LEU A 37 -1.41 17.74 15.58
CA LEU A 37 -0.46 18.29 14.62
C LEU A 37 -0.33 17.44 13.34
N SER A 38 -1.04 16.32 13.23
CA SER A 38 -1.00 15.42 12.07
C SER A 38 -1.96 15.90 10.98
N ASP A 39 -1.47 15.93 9.74
CA ASP A 39 -2.29 16.32 8.58
C ASP A 39 -3.28 15.20 8.12
N GLY A 40 -3.50 14.12 8.90
CA GLY A 40 -4.36 12.96 8.54
C GLY A 40 -3.61 11.80 7.84
N GLU A 41 -4.24 10.62 7.70
CA GLU A 41 -3.52 9.36 7.38
C GLU A 41 -3.53 8.90 5.91
N SER A 42 -4.49 9.32 5.07
CA SER A 42 -4.63 8.77 3.71
C SER A 42 -4.73 9.86 2.66
N ASP A 43 -3.82 9.80 1.68
CA ASP A 43 -3.81 10.68 0.50
C ASP A 43 -4.43 10.01 -0.74
N SER A 44 -4.83 8.73 -0.65
CA SER A 44 -5.33 7.98 -1.79
C SER A 44 -6.73 7.41 -1.55
N GLU A 45 -7.72 8.07 -2.15
CA GLU A 45 -9.06 7.49 -2.36
C GLU A 45 -9.02 6.33 -3.36
N ASN A 46 -7.98 6.27 -4.21
CA ASN A 46 -7.83 5.22 -5.22
C ASN A 46 -6.97 4.05 -4.70
N PRO A 47 -7.53 2.83 -4.55
CA PRO A 47 -6.79 1.66 -4.06
C PRO A 47 -5.67 1.19 -5.00
N ASN A 48 -5.67 1.64 -6.25
CA ASN A 48 -4.68 1.28 -7.26
C ASN A 48 -3.48 2.23 -7.31
N ILE A 49 -3.46 3.29 -6.50
CA ILE A 49 -2.33 4.22 -6.44
C ILE A 49 -1.56 3.96 -5.16
N LEU A 50 -0.27 3.65 -5.32
CA LEU A 50 0.62 3.27 -4.24
C LEU A 50 1.85 4.18 -4.22
N TYR A 51 2.45 4.27 -3.04
CA TYR A 51 3.67 4.99 -2.76
C TYR A 51 4.71 4.05 -2.14
N ARG A 52 5.99 4.27 -2.43
CA ARG A 52 7.09 3.49 -1.85
C ARG A 52 8.32 4.39 -1.65
N ALA A 53 9.03 4.18 -0.54
CA ALA A 53 10.37 4.70 -0.35
C ALA A 53 11.37 3.93 -1.21
N LEU A 54 12.20 4.67 -1.95
CA LEU A 54 13.20 4.11 -2.85
C LEU A 54 14.54 3.91 -2.15
N ARG A 55 15.26 2.89 -2.60
CA ARG A 55 16.68 2.72 -2.30
C ARG A 55 17.50 3.73 -3.11
N PRO A 56 18.71 4.09 -2.65
CA PRO A 56 19.57 5.04 -3.37
C PRO A 56 19.86 4.62 -4.82
N THR A 57 20.01 3.32 -5.08
CA THR A 57 20.36 2.77 -6.40
C THR A 57 19.16 2.48 -7.31
N GLU A 58 17.93 2.56 -6.79
CA GLU A 58 16.72 2.30 -7.60
C GLU A 58 16.50 3.45 -8.60
N LYS A 59 16.18 3.07 -9.85
CA LYS A 59 15.83 3.97 -10.96
C LYS A 59 14.49 3.57 -11.59
N PRO A 60 13.36 3.87 -10.92
CA PRO A 60 12.05 3.35 -11.32
C PRO A 60 11.57 3.82 -12.70
N VAL A 61 11.89 5.05 -13.09
CA VAL A 61 11.49 5.60 -14.40
C VAL A 61 12.16 4.86 -15.56
N GLU A 62 13.40 4.41 -15.38
CA GLU A 62 14.14 3.69 -16.41
C GLU A 62 13.83 2.18 -16.40
N ARG A 63 13.80 1.58 -15.21
CA ARG A 63 13.83 0.11 -15.04
C ARG A 63 12.58 -0.46 -14.37
N GLY A 64 11.72 0.38 -13.82
CA GLY A 64 10.62 -0.04 -12.98
C GLY A 64 11.07 -0.38 -11.55
N LEU A 65 10.16 -0.96 -10.77
CA LEU A 65 10.46 -1.49 -9.44
C LEU A 65 10.55 -2.99 -9.50
N TRP A 66 11.61 -3.53 -8.91
CA TRP A 66 11.83 -4.96 -8.82
C TRP A 66 12.03 -5.36 -7.36
N PRO A 67 11.73 -6.61 -6.99
CA PRO A 67 12.29 -7.20 -5.80
C PRO A 67 13.83 -7.12 -5.85
N PRO A 68 14.51 -7.24 -4.71
CA PRO A 68 15.97 -7.25 -4.67
C PRO A 68 16.54 -8.33 -5.60
N ALA A 69 17.63 -8.04 -6.32
CA ALA A 69 18.18 -8.96 -7.31
C ALA A 69 18.51 -10.34 -6.70
N GLU A 70 19.19 -10.33 -5.55
CA GLU A 70 19.43 -11.50 -4.73
C GLU A 70 18.34 -11.59 -3.65
N HIS A 71 17.29 -12.36 -3.93
CA HIS A 71 16.22 -12.63 -2.97
C HIS A 71 15.93 -14.12 -2.91
N ASP A 72 15.51 -14.59 -1.74
CA ASP A 72 14.99 -15.95 -1.58
C ASP A 72 13.54 -16.01 -2.10
N PRO A 73 13.26 -16.72 -3.20
CA PRO A 73 11.91 -16.78 -3.79
C PRO A 73 10.90 -17.53 -2.90
N ARG A 74 11.37 -18.32 -1.93
CA ARG A 74 10.53 -19.11 -1.02
C ARG A 74 10.01 -18.30 0.16
N ARG A 75 10.57 -17.11 0.40
CA ARG A 75 10.17 -16.26 1.54
C ARG A 75 8.72 -15.79 1.42
N THR A 76 7.91 -16.11 2.42
CA THR A 76 6.49 -15.79 2.44
C THR A 76 6.24 -14.31 2.75
N ALA A 77 5.05 -13.82 2.44
CA ALA A 77 4.62 -12.46 2.80
C ALA A 77 4.69 -12.22 4.32
N ALA A 78 4.28 -13.22 5.11
CA ALA A 78 4.36 -13.16 6.56
C ALA A 78 5.80 -13.01 7.06
N GLN A 79 6.73 -13.81 6.52
CA GLN A 79 8.15 -13.71 6.87
C GLN A 79 8.74 -12.35 6.45
N HIS A 80 8.36 -11.84 5.28
CA HIS A 80 8.78 -10.51 4.80
C HIS A 80 8.37 -9.40 5.78
N ILE A 81 7.10 -9.34 6.17
CA ILE A 81 6.57 -8.34 7.11
C ILE A 81 7.24 -8.45 8.47
N THR A 82 7.28 -9.67 9.03
CA THR A 82 7.80 -9.90 10.39
C THR A 82 9.27 -9.53 10.51
N SER A 83 10.07 -9.84 9.49
CA SER A 83 11.50 -9.52 9.47
C SER A 83 11.80 -8.04 9.16
N GLY A 84 10.91 -7.36 8.44
CA GLY A 84 11.02 -5.93 8.13
C GLY A 84 12.25 -5.55 7.31
N SER A 85 12.60 -4.26 7.35
CA SER A 85 13.66 -3.68 6.52
C SER A 85 15.07 -4.15 6.84
N ARG A 86 15.32 -4.70 8.04
CA ARG A 86 16.65 -5.17 8.51
C ARG A 86 16.94 -6.64 8.24
N ALA A 87 16.03 -7.36 7.59
CA ALA A 87 16.26 -8.75 7.21
C ALA A 87 17.54 -8.88 6.36
N LYS A 88 18.42 -9.83 6.71
CA LYS A 88 19.61 -10.15 5.90
C LYS A 88 19.17 -10.67 4.53
N ASP A 89 18.32 -11.70 4.54
CA ASP A 89 17.76 -12.27 3.32
C ASP A 89 16.47 -11.54 2.95
N LYS A 90 16.44 -10.97 1.74
CA LYS A 90 15.25 -10.32 1.21
C LYS A 90 14.36 -11.35 0.50
N GLY A 91 13.05 -11.12 0.51
CA GLY A 91 12.08 -11.92 -0.23
C GLY A 91 11.68 -11.30 -1.57
N PRO A 92 10.80 -11.98 -2.34
CA PRO A 92 10.34 -11.55 -3.67
C PRO A 92 9.33 -10.40 -3.63
N TRP A 93 9.32 -9.59 -2.57
CA TRP A 93 8.24 -8.67 -2.27
C TRP A 93 8.67 -7.22 -2.41
N ILE A 94 7.84 -6.45 -3.12
CA ILE A 94 7.88 -5.00 -3.14
C ILE A 94 6.91 -4.51 -2.06
N SER A 95 7.46 -3.90 -0.99
CA SER A 95 6.65 -3.17 -0.01
C SER A 95 6.28 -1.79 -0.52
N ALA A 96 5.01 -1.43 -0.36
CA ALA A 96 4.43 -0.15 -0.70
C ALA A 96 3.37 0.24 0.33
N THR A 97 2.77 1.41 0.17
CA THR A 97 1.69 1.92 1.03
C THR A 97 0.72 2.78 0.22
N ARG A 98 -0.52 2.90 0.68
CA ARG A 98 -1.48 3.87 0.12
C ARG A 98 -1.24 5.30 0.60
N SER A 99 -0.40 5.48 1.62
CA SER A 99 -0.16 6.77 2.25
C SER A 99 1.20 7.35 1.85
N ARG A 100 1.18 8.47 1.14
CA ARG A 100 2.38 9.23 0.79
C ARG A 100 3.19 9.60 2.04
N LYS A 101 2.51 9.94 3.14
CA LYS A 101 3.15 10.31 4.42
C LYS A 101 3.92 9.14 5.03
N VAL A 102 3.35 7.94 4.98
CA VAL A 102 4.03 6.73 5.44
C VAL A 102 5.25 6.44 4.57
N ALA A 103 5.13 6.54 3.24
CA ALA A 103 6.27 6.37 2.34
C ALA A 103 7.36 7.42 2.61
N ALA A 104 7.01 8.68 2.84
CA ALA A 104 7.95 9.74 3.20
C ALA A 104 8.62 9.49 4.56
N ALA A 105 7.87 8.99 5.55
CA ALA A 105 8.41 8.61 6.85
C ALA A 105 9.45 7.48 6.73
N TRP A 106 9.21 6.50 5.85
CA TRP A 106 10.15 5.41 5.57
C TRP A 106 11.39 5.87 4.81
N ALA A 107 11.23 6.83 3.90
CA ALA A 107 12.34 7.40 3.14
C ALA A 107 13.25 8.26 4.02
N GLY A 108 12.67 9.02 4.96
CA GLY A 108 13.39 9.99 5.78
C GLY A 108 13.93 11.18 4.96
N SER A 109 14.53 12.15 5.65
CA SER A 109 15.18 13.30 4.99
C SER A 109 16.36 12.83 4.14
N GLY A 110 16.50 13.36 2.93
CA GLY A 110 17.47 12.91 1.92
C GLY A 110 17.04 11.66 1.14
N GLY A 111 15.90 11.07 1.49
CA GLY A 111 15.33 9.94 0.79
C GLY A 111 14.53 10.33 -0.46
N ARG A 112 14.10 9.31 -1.21
CA ARG A 112 13.21 9.47 -2.37
C ARG A 112 11.99 8.58 -2.23
N ILE A 113 10.86 9.03 -2.74
CA ILE A 113 9.64 8.22 -2.85
C ILE A 113 9.17 8.16 -4.31
N VAL A 114 8.47 7.09 -4.65
CA VAL A 114 7.83 6.91 -5.95
C VAL A 114 6.32 6.74 -5.77
N LYS A 115 5.55 7.35 -6.67
CA LYS A 115 4.11 7.12 -6.85
C LYS A 115 3.90 6.27 -8.09
N PHE A 116 3.10 5.22 -7.99
CA PHE A 116 2.89 4.29 -9.10
C PHE A 116 1.50 3.65 -9.09
N LYS A 117 1.07 3.15 -10.25
CA LYS A 117 -0.12 2.31 -10.38
C LYS A 117 0.21 0.88 -9.95
N LYS A 118 -0.63 0.31 -9.09
CA LYS A 118 -0.58 -1.11 -8.71
C LYS A 118 -0.61 -1.97 -9.99
N PRO A 119 0.32 -2.92 -10.16
CA PRO A 119 0.31 -3.79 -11.33
C PRO A 119 -0.97 -4.64 -11.35
N LYS A 120 -1.50 -4.88 -12.55
CA LYS A 120 -2.72 -5.70 -12.73
C LYS A 120 -2.48 -7.20 -12.56
N THR A 121 -1.21 -7.62 -12.60
CA THR A 121 -0.79 -9.03 -12.58
C THR A 121 0.09 -9.30 -11.36
N GLY A 122 0.14 -10.56 -10.95
CA GLY A 122 0.93 -11.02 -9.81
C GLY A 122 0.17 -10.99 -8.49
N THR A 123 0.73 -11.66 -7.49
CA THR A 123 0.11 -11.72 -6.15
C THR A 123 0.31 -10.40 -5.44
N THR A 124 -0.77 -9.86 -4.87
CA THR A 124 -0.72 -8.66 -4.04
C THR A 124 -1.51 -8.88 -2.77
N TYR A 125 -0.98 -8.38 -1.65
CA TYR A 125 -1.68 -8.36 -0.37
C TYR A 125 -1.72 -6.93 0.15
N ASP A 126 -2.93 -6.39 0.31
CA ASP A 126 -3.22 -5.16 0.99
C ASP A 126 -3.58 -5.46 2.43
N MET A 127 -2.66 -5.18 3.33
CA MET A 127 -2.82 -5.50 4.74
C MET A 127 -3.81 -4.59 5.47
N THR A 128 -4.35 -3.57 4.79
CA THR A 128 -5.51 -2.79 5.27
C THR A 128 -6.83 -3.54 5.06
N ASN A 129 -6.86 -4.54 4.16
CA ASN A 129 -8.00 -5.42 3.93
C ASN A 129 -7.91 -6.62 4.90
N PRO A 130 -8.88 -6.79 5.82
CA PRO A 130 -8.82 -7.88 6.80
C PRO A 130 -8.76 -9.28 6.18
N ALA A 131 -9.42 -9.49 5.03
CA ALA A 131 -9.39 -10.79 4.36
C ALA A 131 -7.98 -11.13 3.83
N GLU A 132 -7.30 -10.15 3.24
CA GLU A 132 -5.93 -10.32 2.75
C GLU A 132 -4.94 -10.43 3.92
N ALA A 133 -5.18 -9.70 5.01
CA ALA A 133 -4.37 -9.83 6.22
C ALA A 133 -4.45 -11.23 6.85
N VAL A 134 -5.64 -11.84 6.86
CA VAL A 134 -5.85 -13.23 7.31
C VAL A 134 -5.18 -14.22 6.35
N ALA A 135 -5.22 -13.98 5.03
CA ALA A 135 -4.55 -14.83 4.06
C ALA A 135 -3.02 -14.85 4.25
N VAL A 136 -2.42 -13.72 4.65
CA VAL A 136 -0.99 -13.64 4.96
C VAL A 136 -0.67 -14.24 6.34
N PHE A 137 -1.54 -14.05 7.34
CA PHE A 137 -1.35 -14.52 8.71
C PHE A 137 -2.52 -15.39 9.20
N PRO A 138 -2.64 -16.63 8.69
CA PRO A 138 -3.81 -17.48 8.97
C PRO A 138 -3.87 -17.96 10.43
N SER A 139 -2.71 -18.18 11.06
CA SER A 139 -2.60 -18.75 12.41
C SER A 139 -2.82 -17.75 13.55
N LEU A 140 -2.92 -16.46 13.26
CA LEU A 140 -2.90 -15.43 14.31
C LEU A 140 -4.29 -14.86 14.65
N ALA A 141 -5.36 -15.14 13.89
CA ALA A 141 -6.66 -14.46 14.08
C ALA A 141 -6.54 -12.92 14.31
N GLY A 142 -5.49 -12.30 13.75
CA GLY A 142 -5.12 -10.89 13.98
C GLY A 142 -4.40 -10.54 15.30
N ARG A 143 -4.25 -11.47 16.26
CA ARG A 143 -3.53 -11.26 17.54
C ARG A 143 -2.06 -11.64 17.40
N GLY A 144 -1.15 -10.69 17.69
CA GLY A 144 0.30 -10.86 17.55
C GLY A 144 0.92 -10.14 16.36
N MET A 145 0.08 -9.52 15.51
CA MET A 145 0.56 -8.61 14.50
C MET A 145 1.18 -7.40 15.19
N ASN A 146 2.41 -7.03 14.83
CA ASN A 146 2.88 -5.65 14.98
C ASN A 146 2.00 -4.79 14.06
N SER A 147 0.79 -4.54 14.53
CA SER A 147 -0.36 -4.02 13.79
C SER A 147 -0.04 -2.66 13.19
N ALA A 148 0.87 -1.90 13.80
CA ALA A 148 1.41 -0.68 13.23
C ALA A 148 2.15 -0.89 11.88
N LYS A 149 2.97 -1.94 11.75
CA LYS A 149 3.73 -2.22 10.52
C LYS A 149 2.83 -2.82 9.44
N ALA A 150 2.08 -3.86 9.80
CA ALA A 150 1.21 -4.54 8.85
C ALA A 150 0.07 -3.63 8.35
N SER A 151 -0.58 -2.83 9.20
CA SER A 151 -1.77 -2.05 8.78
C SER A 151 -1.51 -0.94 7.76
N GLN A 152 -0.26 -0.66 7.37
CA GLN A 152 0.06 0.40 6.42
C GLN A 152 0.75 -0.09 5.15
N GLU A 153 0.84 -1.41 4.97
CA GLU A 153 1.61 -2.04 3.91
C GLU A 153 0.73 -2.65 2.81
N VAL A 154 1.20 -2.52 1.57
CA VAL A 154 0.79 -3.31 0.42
C VAL A 154 2.01 -4.07 -0.08
N LEU A 155 1.89 -5.38 -0.20
CA LEU A 155 2.92 -6.26 -0.73
C LEU A 155 2.60 -6.66 -2.17
N ILE A 156 3.61 -6.69 -3.02
CA ILE A 156 3.49 -7.06 -4.43
C ILE A 156 4.58 -8.10 -4.74
N ARG A 157 4.18 -9.30 -5.20
CA ARG A 157 5.08 -10.40 -5.60
C ARG A 157 5.27 -10.43 -7.11
N THR A 158 5.78 -9.34 -7.66
CA THR A 158 6.15 -9.20 -9.09
C THR A 158 7.04 -7.96 -9.23
N HIS A 159 7.12 -7.41 -10.44
CA HIS A 159 7.72 -6.11 -10.73
C HIS A 159 6.64 -5.06 -11.07
N VAL A 160 7.02 -3.79 -11.00
CA VAL A 160 6.23 -2.66 -11.48
C VAL A 160 6.95 -2.09 -12.69
N LEU A 161 6.33 -2.16 -13.87
CA LEU A 161 6.91 -1.65 -15.10
C LEU A 161 7.09 -0.12 -15.05
N PRO A 162 8.08 0.44 -15.77
CA PRO A 162 8.26 1.89 -15.93
C PRO A 162 6.97 2.65 -16.28
N ALA A 163 6.14 2.09 -17.16
CA ALA A 163 4.88 2.69 -17.59
C ALA A 163 3.84 2.90 -16.46
N ASN A 164 4.03 2.21 -15.33
CA ASN A 164 3.18 2.37 -14.15
C ASN A 164 3.73 3.42 -13.17
N ILE A 165 4.92 3.97 -13.39
CA ILE A 165 5.49 5.03 -12.56
C ILE A 165 4.84 6.36 -12.93
N LEU A 166 4.28 7.03 -11.93
CA LEU A 166 3.50 8.25 -12.11
C LEU A 166 4.25 9.50 -11.68
N ALA A 167 5.04 9.42 -10.61
CA ALA A 167 5.85 10.53 -10.13
C ALA A 167 6.97 10.02 -9.22
N MET A 168 8.03 10.81 -9.12
CA MET A 168 9.08 10.65 -8.11
C MET A 168 9.20 11.95 -7.32
N TYR A 169 9.49 11.80 -6.02
CA TYR A 169 9.70 12.93 -5.14
C TYR A 169 10.96 12.76 -4.31
N SER A 170 11.70 13.84 -4.14
CA SER A 170 12.77 13.96 -3.14
C SER A 170 12.19 14.45 -1.83
N VAL A 171 12.69 13.90 -0.72
CA VAL A 171 12.22 14.19 0.64
C VAL A 171 13.27 15.02 1.35
N THR A 172 12.89 16.19 1.86
CA THR A 172 13.79 17.06 2.64
C THR A 172 13.15 17.43 3.97
N ALA A 173 13.98 17.57 5.01
CA ALA A 173 13.55 18.16 6.27
C ALA A 173 13.13 19.62 6.04
N ALA A 174 12.02 20.03 6.65
CA ALA A 174 11.47 21.36 6.47
C ALA A 174 11.64 22.19 7.75
N PRO A 175 12.43 23.27 7.73
CA PRO A 175 12.39 24.26 8.80
C PRO A 175 10.97 24.83 8.96
N PRO A 176 10.54 25.26 10.16
CA PRO A 176 9.16 25.71 10.40
C PRO A 176 8.67 26.80 9.43
N ALA A 177 9.54 27.74 9.04
CA ALA A 177 9.21 28.79 8.08
C ALA A 177 8.93 28.22 6.68
N ALA A 178 9.85 27.42 6.13
CA ALA A 178 9.69 26.78 4.83
C ALA A 178 8.47 25.84 4.79
N TYR A 179 8.18 25.14 5.90
CA TYR A 179 6.99 24.31 6.02
C TYR A 179 5.70 25.13 5.91
N ARG A 180 5.62 26.26 6.63
CA ARG A 180 4.46 27.15 6.60
C ARG A 180 4.27 27.73 5.20
N GLU A 181 5.35 28.23 4.61
CA GLU A 181 5.35 28.79 3.26
C GLU A 181 4.87 27.75 2.24
N ALA A 182 5.42 26.54 2.25
CA ALA A 182 5.01 25.48 1.34
C ALA A 182 3.56 24.99 1.57
N LYS A 183 3.02 25.12 2.79
CA LYS A 183 1.61 24.79 3.08
C LYS A 183 0.64 25.83 2.52
N THR A 184 1.06 27.08 2.41
CA THR A 184 0.28 28.20 1.84
C THR A 184 0.65 28.52 0.39
N GLY A 185 1.77 27.96 -0.07
CA GLY A 185 2.38 28.24 -1.36
C GLY A 185 1.57 27.67 -2.51
N ARG A 186 1.79 28.25 -3.70
CA ARG A 186 1.11 27.85 -4.93
C ARG A 186 1.91 26.90 -5.81
N ASP A 187 3.15 26.55 -5.45
CA ASP A 187 3.95 25.64 -6.27
C ASP A 187 3.38 24.22 -6.18
N PRO A 188 2.77 23.68 -7.27
CA PRO A 188 2.17 22.36 -7.24
C PRO A 188 3.21 21.22 -7.15
N ARG A 189 4.50 21.52 -7.30
CA ARG A 189 5.60 20.55 -7.24
C ARG A 189 6.11 20.33 -5.83
N VAL A 190 5.78 21.23 -4.90
CA VAL A 190 6.21 21.15 -3.50
C VAL A 190 5.01 20.78 -2.63
N ILE A 191 5.16 19.70 -1.87
CA ILE A 191 4.13 19.24 -0.93
C ILE A 191 4.70 19.27 0.48
N ALA A 192 4.12 20.10 1.33
CA ALA A 192 4.40 20.10 2.77
C ALA A 192 3.58 19.00 3.46
N LEU A 193 4.23 18.18 4.27
CA LEU A 193 3.55 17.19 5.11
C LEU A 193 4.28 16.97 6.43
N ARG A 194 3.54 16.56 7.47
CA ARG A 194 4.13 16.05 8.71
C ARG A 194 4.09 14.54 8.75
N THR A 195 5.21 13.93 9.14
CA THR A 195 5.33 12.47 9.32
C THR A 195 5.66 12.13 10.76
N ARG A 196 5.29 10.92 11.19
CA ARG A 196 5.66 10.39 12.49
C ARG A 196 6.19 8.98 12.31
N THR A 197 7.27 8.65 13.01
CA THR A 197 7.84 7.30 13.00
C THR A 197 7.10 6.38 13.96
N THR A 198 6.58 6.93 15.07
CA THR A 198 5.74 6.21 16.04
C THR A 198 4.50 7.02 16.43
N THR A 199 3.58 6.41 17.18
CA THR A 199 2.39 7.12 17.69
C THR A 199 2.70 8.14 18.77
N ALA A 200 3.82 7.99 19.47
CA ALA A 200 4.24 8.83 20.58
C ALA A 200 5.23 9.95 20.16
N SER A 201 5.81 9.88 18.96
CA SER A 201 6.74 10.90 18.47
C SER A 201 6.01 12.11 17.92
N GLU A 202 6.55 13.31 18.21
CA GLU A 202 6.11 14.54 17.57
C GLU A 202 6.26 14.44 16.04
N PRO A 203 5.25 14.87 15.25
CA PRO A 203 5.34 14.81 13.81
C PRO A 203 6.43 15.74 13.25
N SER A 204 7.39 15.19 12.51
CA SER A 204 8.46 15.95 11.86
C SER A 204 7.97 16.54 10.53
N PRO A 205 8.17 17.85 10.29
CA PRO A 205 7.81 18.51 9.05
C PRO A 205 8.79 18.14 7.91
N LEU A 206 8.25 17.73 6.77
CA LEU A 206 8.99 17.38 5.56
C LEU A 206 8.41 18.15 4.36
N LEU A 207 9.27 18.42 3.38
CA LEU A 207 8.88 18.82 2.03
C LEU A 207 9.12 17.67 1.07
N LEU A 208 8.18 17.45 0.16
CA LEU A 208 8.36 16.61 -1.01
C LEU A 208 8.45 17.50 -2.24
N THR A 209 9.56 17.42 -2.97
CA THR A 209 9.72 18.10 -4.25
C THR A 209 9.62 17.08 -5.37
N GLN A 210 8.74 17.33 -6.34
CA GLN A 210 8.55 16.42 -7.47
C GLN A 210 9.68 16.57 -8.51
N ASP A 211 10.50 15.53 -8.65
CA ASP A 211 11.67 15.53 -9.55
C ASP A 211 11.32 15.02 -10.97
N TYR A 212 10.22 14.28 -11.09
CA TYR A 212 9.76 13.70 -12.34
C TYR A 212 8.28 14.03 -12.58
N PRO A 213 7.92 14.83 -13.62
CA PRO A 213 6.54 15.04 -14.00
C PRO A 213 5.96 13.74 -14.57
N PRO A 214 4.66 13.44 -14.37
CA PRO A 214 4.04 12.25 -14.94
C PRO A 214 4.28 12.20 -16.46
N PRO A 215 4.49 11.00 -17.04
CA PRO A 215 4.58 10.89 -18.48
C PRO A 215 3.29 11.49 -19.05
N ARG A 216 3.43 12.50 -19.91
CA ARG A 216 2.27 13.09 -20.59
C ARG A 216 1.59 11.94 -21.29
N HIS A 217 0.32 11.69 -20.97
CA HIS A 217 -0.51 10.84 -21.81
C HIS A 217 -0.62 11.58 -23.15
N THR A 218 0.31 11.33 -24.06
CA THR A 218 0.17 11.67 -25.46
C THR A 218 -1.00 10.83 -25.92
N GLY A 219 -2.19 11.43 -25.91
CA GLY A 219 -3.34 10.88 -26.58
C GLY A 219 -2.87 10.54 -27.98
N VAL A 220 -2.84 9.25 -28.29
CA VAL A 220 -2.62 8.78 -29.65
C VAL A 220 -3.78 9.35 -30.45
N SER A 221 -3.57 10.52 -31.06
CA SER A 221 -4.42 11.00 -32.12
C SER A 221 -4.30 9.93 -33.20
N ARG A 222 -5.32 9.08 -33.29
CA ARG A 222 -5.50 8.16 -34.42
C ARG A 222 -5.79 9.04 -35.63
N LYS A 223 -4.76 9.68 -36.20
CA LYS A 223 -4.79 10.05 -37.61
C LYS A 223 -4.80 8.73 -38.36
N ARG A 224 -6.00 8.34 -38.81
CA ARG A 224 -6.16 7.30 -39.84
C ARG A 224 -5.28 7.72 -41.02
N PRO A 225 -4.33 6.90 -41.49
CA PRO A 225 -3.77 7.14 -42.81
C PRO A 225 -4.91 6.95 -43.82
N HIS A 226 -5.29 8.02 -44.51
CA HIS A 226 -6.05 7.89 -45.75
C HIS A 226 -5.16 7.10 -46.71
N ALA A 227 -5.61 5.89 -47.05
CA ALA A 227 -5.01 5.12 -48.12
C ALA A 227 -5.18 5.91 -49.42
N ALA A 228 -4.06 6.34 -50.01
CA ALA A 228 -4.03 6.79 -51.39
C ALA A 228 -4.24 5.54 -52.28
N ILE A 229 -5.39 5.49 -52.94
CA ILE A 229 -5.68 4.50 -53.98
C ILE A 229 -4.93 4.98 -55.22
N ASN A 230 -3.84 4.30 -55.58
CA ASN A 230 -3.19 4.51 -56.86
C ASN A 230 -4.07 3.89 -57.95
N ALA A 231 -4.60 4.74 -58.82
CA ALA A 231 -5.20 4.31 -60.08
C ALA A 231 -4.08 3.87 -61.04
N VAL A 232 -4.17 2.63 -61.52
CA VAL A 232 -3.38 2.11 -62.65
C VAL A 232 -4.22 2.34 -63.91
N PRO A 233 -3.71 3.02 -64.96
CA PRO A 233 -4.41 3.07 -66.23
C PRO A 233 -4.14 1.80 -67.04
N ASN A 234 -5.20 1.26 -67.64
CA ASN A 234 -5.17 0.51 -68.90
C ASN A 234 -5.88 1.36 -69.95
#